data_AF-A0A7W0Z090-F1
#
_entry.id   AF-A0A7W0Z090-F1
#
_cell.length_a   1.000
_cell.length_b   1.000
_cell.length_c   1.000
_cell.angle_alpha   90.00
_cell.angle_beta   90.00
_cell.angle_gamma   90.00
#
_symmetry.space_group_name_H-M   'P 1'
#
loop_
_entity.id
_entity.type
_entity.pdbx_description
1 polymer ?
#
loop_
_entity_poly.entity_id
_entity_poly.type
_entity_poly.pdbx_seq_one_letter_code
_entity_poly.pdbx_strand_id
1 'polypeptide(L)'
;MGGEAALELLRESADLAHAVGVEWWEGGVLAELAAMSLREGRVEDAEIHGCESLAIAARLGDRSGRVFGVGLLSCIAAERGELERAGRLWGAIEEERAFAPLGGWQRHRDTCYARIRRSSNAEFDLGLAAGRELELDAAVEELGRSPD
;
A
#
# COMPACT_ATOMS: atom_id res chain seq x y z
N MET A 1 22.22 0.60 10.61
CA MET A 1 21.82 -0.04 11.89
C MET A 1 20.46 0.38 12.42
N GLY A 2 19.75 1.38 11.86
CA GLY A 2 18.44 1.80 12.40
C GLY A 2 17.20 1.15 11.77
N GLY A 3 17.28 0.60 10.55
CA GLY A 3 16.12 0.05 9.82
C GLY A 3 15.66 -1.30 10.36
N GLU A 4 16.59 -2.21 10.59
CA GLU A 4 16.32 -3.58 11.07
C GLU A 4 15.69 -3.60 12.47
N ALA A 5 16.20 -2.79 13.40
CA ALA A 5 15.61 -2.63 14.72
C ALA A 5 14.21 -2.00 14.68
N ALA A 6 13.95 -1.10 13.72
CA ALA A 6 12.63 -0.51 13.55
C ALA A 6 11.62 -1.50 12.96
N LEU A 7 12.05 -2.38 12.04
CA LEU A 7 11.21 -3.46 11.52
C LEU A 7 10.84 -4.47 12.59
N GLU A 8 11.79 -4.82 13.47
CA GLU A 8 11.54 -5.75 14.57
C GLU A 8 10.51 -5.19 15.56
N LEU A 9 10.64 -3.91 15.94
CA LEU A 9 9.67 -3.24 16.80
C LEU A 9 8.27 -3.13 16.16
N LEU A 10 8.21 -2.88 14.84
CA LEU A 10 6.94 -2.87 14.11
C LEU A 10 6.31 -4.25 14.08
N ARG A 11 7.10 -5.31 13.86
CA ARG A 11 6.58 -6.69 13.88
C ARG A 11 6.03 -7.07 15.26
N GLU A 12 6.77 -6.77 16.33
CA GLU A 12 6.30 -7.00 17.69
C GLU A 12 5.01 -6.22 17.99
N SER A 13 4.91 -4.98 17.52
CA SER A 13 3.70 -4.16 17.64
C SER A 13 2.50 -4.78 16.89
N ALA A 14 2.70 -5.33 15.70
CA ALA A 14 1.66 -6.02 14.95
C ALA A 14 1.21 -7.30 15.66
N ASP A 15 2.15 -8.13 16.12
CA ASP A 15 1.87 -9.38 16.84
C ASP A 15 1.06 -9.12 18.13
N LEU A 16 1.43 -8.07 18.88
CA LEU A 16 0.70 -7.66 20.07
C LEU A 16 -0.72 -7.18 19.74
N ALA A 17 -0.86 -6.35 18.70
CA ALA A 17 -2.16 -5.84 18.28
C ALA A 17 -3.10 -6.95 17.79
N HIS A 18 -2.55 -7.94 17.08
CA HIS A 18 -3.26 -9.15 16.71
C HIS A 18 -3.73 -9.93 17.96
N ALA A 19 -2.81 -10.19 18.89
CA ALA A 19 -3.10 -10.95 20.11
C ALA A 19 -4.17 -10.30 21.00
N VAL A 20 -4.24 -8.97 21.01
CA VAL A 20 -5.23 -8.22 21.80
C VAL A 20 -6.47 -7.79 21.00
N GLY A 21 -6.52 -8.09 19.70
CA GLY A 21 -7.67 -7.81 18.82
C GLY A 21 -7.85 -6.35 18.42
N VAL A 22 -6.76 -5.57 18.33
CA VAL A 22 -6.78 -4.15 17.91
C VAL A 22 -6.46 -4.05 16.42
N GLU A 23 -7.40 -4.50 15.60
CA GLU A 23 -7.20 -4.76 14.16
C GLU A 23 -6.85 -3.51 13.35
N TRP A 24 -7.43 -2.35 13.65
CA TRP A 24 -7.10 -1.10 12.94
C TRP A 24 -5.63 -0.68 13.15
N TRP A 25 -5.06 -1.01 14.32
CA TRP A 25 -3.65 -0.74 14.62
C TRP A 25 -2.75 -1.76 13.91
N GLU A 26 -3.12 -3.04 13.95
CA GLU A 26 -2.44 -4.11 13.19
C GLU A 26 -2.34 -3.75 11.70
N GLY A 27 -3.45 -3.36 11.07
CA GLY A 27 -3.46 -2.94 9.67
C GLY A 27 -2.56 -1.73 9.39
N GLY A 28 -2.54 -0.73 10.28
CA GLY A 28 -1.65 0.43 10.16
C GLY A 28 -0.17 0.08 10.29
N VAL A 29 0.17 -0.82 11.22
CA VAL A 29 1.55 -1.28 11.44
C VAL A 29 2.05 -2.13 10.26
N LEU A 30 1.19 -3.00 9.71
CA LEU A 30 1.50 -3.77 8.51
C LEU A 30 1.76 -2.86 7.29
N ALA A 31 1.01 -1.77 7.14
CA ALA A 31 1.27 -0.78 6.09
C ALA A 31 2.66 -0.11 6.24
N GLU A 32 3.08 0.18 7.48
CA GLU A 32 4.41 0.73 7.77
C GLU A 32 5.53 -0.31 7.50
N LEU A 33 5.32 -1.57 7.86
CA LEU A 33 6.22 -2.68 7.51
C LEU A 33 6.39 -2.83 6.00
N ALA A 34 5.30 -2.72 5.25
CA ALA A 34 5.32 -2.74 3.78
C ALA A 34 6.12 -1.56 3.21
N ALA A 35 5.85 -0.33 3.69
CA ALA A 35 6.56 0.87 3.26
C ALA A 35 8.08 0.78 3.55
N MET A 36 8.45 0.25 4.71
CA MET A 36 9.85 0.04 5.07
C MET A 36 10.53 -1.06 4.25
N SER A 37 9.82 -2.15 3.97
CA SER A 37 10.35 -3.23 3.13
C SER A 37 10.60 -2.76 1.70
N LEU A 38 9.70 -1.94 1.13
CA LEU A 38 9.95 -1.23 -0.14
C LEU A 38 11.19 -0.35 -0.07
N ARG A 39 11.37 0.40 1.03
CA ARG A 39 12.57 1.23 1.25
C ARG A 39 13.86 0.44 1.21
N GLU A 40 13.85 -0.80 1.72
CA GLU A 40 15.00 -1.69 1.73
C GLU A 40 15.11 -2.57 0.47
N GLY A 41 14.17 -2.44 -0.48
CA GLY A 41 14.15 -3.22 -1.72
C GLY A 41 13.64 -4.65 -1.56
N ARG A 42 13.05 -4.99 -0.41
CA ARG A 42 12.39 -6.30 -0.18
C ARG A 42 10.94 -6.22 -0.68
N VAL A 43 10.78 -6.40 -1.99
CA VAL A 43 9.49 -6.22 -2.67
C VAL A 43 8.49 -7.30 -2.28
N GLU A 44 8.95 -8.54 -2.09
CA GLU A 44 8.13 -9.68 -1.69
C GLU A 44 7.55 -9.50 -0.29
N ASP A 45 8.40 -9.13 0.68
CA ASP A 45 7.96 -8.82 2.05
C ASP A 45 6.97 -7.64 2.06
N ALA A 46 7.20 -6.64 1.21
CA ALA A 46 6.31 -5.50 1.12
C ALA A 46 4.92 -5.89 0.62
N GLU A 47 4.84 -6.81 -0.33
CA GLU A 47 3.57 -7.30 -0.85
C GLU A 47 2.78 -8.07 0.19
N ILE A 48 3.42 -8.98 0.93
CA ILE A 48 2.78 -9.74 2.00
C ILE A 48 2.11 -8.78 3.00
N HIS A 49 2.89 -7.87 3.59
CA HIS A 49 2.38 -6.93 4.58
C HIS A 49 1.36 -5.94 3.98
N GLY A 50 1.54 -5.51 2.73
CA GLY A 50 0.63 -4.60 2.04
C GLY A 50 -0.75 -5.24 1.78
N CYS A 51 -0.76 -6.50 1.35
CA CYS A 51 -1.99 -7.28 1.16
C CYS A 51 -2.72 -7.55 2.47
N GLU A 52 -2.01 -7.93 3.52
CA GLU A 52 -2.59 -8.16 4.85
C GLU A 52 -3.20 -6.88 5.43
N SER A 53 -2.47 -5.76 5.34
CA SER A 53 -2.97 -4.44 5.72
C SER A 53 -4.25 -4.07 4.97
N LEU A 54 -4.26 -4.27 3.65
CA LEU A 54 -5.43 -3.97 2.83
C LEU A 54 -6.63 -4.86 3.17
N ALA A 55 -6.41 -6.14 3.43
CA ALA A 55 -7.46 -7.08 3.82
C ALA A 55 -8.13 -6.67 5.14
N ILE A 56 -7.34 -6.24 6.14
CA ILE A 56 -7.85 -5.70 7.40
C ILE A 56 -8.64 -4.41 7.14
N ALA A 57 -8.08 -3.46 6.40
CA ALA A 57 -8.74 -2.19 6.13
C ALA A 57 -10.05 -2.36 5.36
N ALA A 58 -10.11 -3.30 4.40
CA ALA A 58 -11.31 -3.65 3.66
C ALA A 58 -12.40 -4.21 4.58
N ARG A 59 -12.05 -5.17 5.45
CA ARG A 59 -12.99 -5.77 6.41
C ARG A 59 -13.54 -4.78 7.43
N LEU A 60 -12.71 -3.82 7.86
CA LEU A 60 -13.11 -2.77 8.80
C LEU A 60 -13.87 -1.61 8.14
N GLY A 61 -13.91 -1.55 6.81
CA GLY A 61 -14.42 -0.38 6.09
C GLY A 61 -13.56 0.88 6.28
N ASP A 62 -12.29 0.72 6.65
CA ASP A 62 -11.35 1.83 6.88
C ASP A 62 -10.87 2.41 5.54
N ARG A 63 -11.49 3.51 5.12
CA ARG A 63 -11.13 4.22 3.88
C ARG A 63 -9.65 4.62 3.85
N SER A 64 -9.09 5.07 4.98
CA SER A 64 -7.71 5.56 5.02
C SER A 64 -6.70 4.43 4.93
N GLY A 65 -6.95 3.32 5.64
CA GLY A 65 -6.16 2.10 5.51
C GLY A 65 -6.22 1.52 4.09
N ARG A 66 -7.39 1.54 3.45
CA ARG A 66 -7.57 1.07 2.07
C ARG A 66 -6.77 1.88 1.06
N VAL A 67 -6.81 3.22 1.16
CA VAL A 67 -6.00 4.11 0.32
C VAL A 67 -4.50 3.85 0.51
N PHE A 68 -4.06 3.60 1.75
CA PHE A 68 -2.66 3.28 2.02
C PHE A 68 -2.26 1.93 1.39
N GLY A 69 -3.04 0.88 1.62
CA GLY A 69 -2.80 -0.45 1.04
C GLY A 69 -2.73 -0.42 -0.49
N VAL A 70 -3.68 0.25 -1.15
CA VAL A 70 -3.69 0.40 -2.62
C VAL A 70 -2.45 1.16 -3.10
N GLY A 71 -2.05 2.23 -2.40
CA GLY A 71 -0.86 3.01 -2.74
C GLY A 71 0.45 2.23 -2.61
N LEU A 72 0.56 1.37 -1.59
CA LEU A 72 1.69 0.45 -1.44
C LEU A 72 1.73 -0.58 -2.57
N LEU A 73 0.60 -1.20 -2.89
CA LEU A 73 0.50 -2.23 -3.93
C LEU A 73 0.70 -1.66 -5.34
N SER A 74 0.31 -0.40 -5.58
CA SER A 74 0.69 0.35 -6.78
C SER A 74 2.21 0.48 -6.91
N CYS A 75 2.92 0.78 -5.82
CA CYS A 75 4.39 0.86 -5.86
C CYS A 75 5.03 -0.50 -6.11
N ILE A 76 4.52 -1.55 -5.48
CA ILE A 76 5.00 -2.92 -5.65
C ILE A 76 4.84 -3.36 -7.12
N ALA A 77 3.69 -3.09 -7.73
CA ALA A 77 3.46 -3.36 -9.15
C ALA A 77 4.49 -2.61 -10.03
N ALA A 78 4.81 -1.34 -9.71
CA ALA A 78 5.82 -0.59 -10.45
C ALA A 78 7.24 -1.17 -10.29
N GLU A 79 7.63 -1.60 -9.08
CA GLU A 79 8.94 -2.25 -8.85
C GLU A 79 9.04 -3.61 -9.55
N ARG A 80 7.91 -4.27 -9.84
CA ARG A 80 7.82 -5.50 -10.66
C ARG A 80 7.75 -5.26 -12.17
N GLY A 81 7.68 -4.00 -12.61
CA GLY A 81 7.52 -3.66 -14.01
C GLY A 81 6.08 -3.80 -14.55
N GLU A 82 5.09 -4.02 -13.68
CA GLU A 82 3.66 -4.06 -14.02
C GLU A 82 3.10 -2.63 -14.13
N LEU A 83 3.65 -1.83 -15.03
CA LEU A 83 3.47 -0.37 -15.03
C LEU A 83 2.04 0.08 -15.31
N GLU A 84 1.31 -0.62 -16.19
CA GLU A 84 -0.11 -0.33 -16.43
C GLU A 84 -0.95 -0.55 -15.16
N ARG A 85 -0.73 -1.67 -14.48
CA ARG A 85 -1.41 -2.00 -13.22
C ARG A 85 -1.04 -0.98 -12.13
N ALA A 86 0.23 -0.63 -12.01
CA ALA A 86 0.69 0.40 -11.08
C ALA A 86 -0.01 1.75 -11.31
N GLY A 87 -0.14 2.18 -12.57
CA GLY A 87 -0.85 3.39 -12.96
C GLY A 87 -2.33 3.32 -12.61
N ARG A 88 -2.99 2.21 -12.91
CA ARG A 88 -4.41 1.99 -12.61
C ARG A 88 -4.71 2.10 -11.12
N LEU A 89 -3.91 1.41 -10.30
CA LEU A 89 -4.03 1.47 -8.84
C LEU A 89 -3.72 2.88 -8.30
N TRP A 90 -2.71 3.56 -8.85
CA TRP A 90 -2.37 4.93 -8.45
C TRP A 90 -3.48 5.92 -8.77
N GLY A 91 -4.04 5.85 -9.99
CA GLY A 91 -5.13 6.72 -10.43
C GLY A 91 -6.37 6.61 -9.56
N ALA A 92 -6.67 5.41 -9.05
CA ALA A 92 -7.82 5.17 -8.17
C ALA A 92 -7.72 5.87 -6.80
N ILE A 93 -6.52 6.31 -6.40
CA ILE A 93 -6.28 6.93 -5.10
C ILE A 93 -5.62 8.32 -5.17
N GLU A 94 -5.24 8.80 -6.35
CA GLU A 94 -4.37 9.99 -6.41
C GLU A 94 -5.04 11.28 -5.95
N GLU A 95 -6.37 11.35 -6.09
CA GLU A 95 -7.22 12.44 -5.61
C GLU A 95 -7.71 12.22 -4.17
N GLU A 96 -7.51 11.02 -3.61
CA GLU A 96 -7.95 10.69 -2.26
C GLU A 96 -7.11 11.40 -1.21
N ARG A 97 -7.79 12.19 -0.38
CA ARG A 97 -7.22 12.84 0.81
C ARG A 97 -7.68 12.15 2.07
N ALA A 98 -7.26 10.89 2.23
CA ALA A 98 -7.68 10.07 3.36
C ALA A 98 -6.75 10.29 4.57
N PHE A 99 -7.23 11.05 5.56
CA PHE A 99 -6.47 11.34 6.78
C PHE A 99 -6.45 10.13 7.73
N ALA A 100 -5.30 9.82 8.31
CA ALA A 100 -5.16 8.80 9.34
C ALA A 100 -4.34 9.32 10.52
N PRO A 101 -4.48 8.73 11.73
CA PRO A 101 -3.56 8.96 12.83
C PRO A 101 -2.10 8.82 12.38
N LEU A 102 -1.24 9.71 12.88
CA LEU A 102 0.19 9.76 12.52
C LEU A 102 0.49 10.07 11.05
N GLY A 103 -0.50 10.48 10.24
CA GLY A 103 -0.32 10.98 8.88
C GLY A 103 -0.45 9.95 7.76
N GLY A 104 -0.61 8.66 8.10
CA GLY A 104 -0.97 7.57 7.17
C GLY A 104 -0.31 7.62 5.79
N TRP A 105 -1.11 7.36 4.76
CA TRP A 105 -0.67 7.38 3.35
C TRP A 105 0.03 8.68 2.95
N GLN A 106 -0.39 9.84 3.47
CA GLN A 106 0.18 11.12 3.04
C GLN A 106 1.68 11.23 3.30
N ARG A 107 2.20 10.59 4.36
CA ARG A 107 3.65 10.58 4.63
C ARG A 107 4.45 9.79 3.60
N HIS A 108 3.83 8.78 3.01
CA HIS A 108 4.48 7.82 2.11
C HIS A 108 4.23 8.13 0.63
N ARG A 109 3.13 8.82 0.32
CA ARG A 109 2.67 9.13 -1.04
C ARG A 109 3.78 9.72 -1.91
N ASP A 110 4.50 10.73 -1.44
CA ASP A 110 5.53 11.39 -2.26
C ASP A 110 6.71 10.47 -2.56
N THR A 111 7.13 9.68 -1.56
CA THR A 111 8.21 8.68 -1.73
C THR A 111 7.76 7.62 -2.72
N CYS A 112 6.55 7.11 -2.55
CA CYS A 112 5.90 6.12 -3.42
C CYS A 112 5.81 6.61 -4.87
N TYR A 113 5.29 7.82 -5.07
CA TYR A 113 5.19 8.43 -6.39
C TYR A 113 6.56 8.63 -7.05
N ALA A 114 7.55 9.06 -6.28
CA ALA A 114 8.91 9.22 -6.77
C ALA A 114 9.52 7.88 -7.22
N ARG A 115 9.14 6.74 -6.60
CA ARG A 115 9.57 5.41 -7.05
C ARG A 115 8.94 5.03 -8.38
N ILE A 116 7.61 5.14 -8.46
CA ILE A 116 6.84 4.87 -9.67
C ILE A 116 7.36 5.69 -10.85
N ARG A 117 7.63 6.98 -10.63
CA ARG A 117 8.16 7.90 -11.65
C ARG A 117 9.54 7.55 -12.19
N ARG A 118 10.34 6.73 -11.52
CA ARG A 118 11.63 6.28 -12.08
C ARG A 118 11.45 5.30 -13.22
N SER A 119 10.33 4.58 -13.24
CA SER A 119 10.01 3.54 -14.21
C SER A 119 8.78 3.88 -15.05
N SER A 120 8.16 5.05 -14.86
CA SER A 120 6.93 5.45 -15.57
C SER A 120 7.15 5.59 -17.08
N ASN A 121 6.25 5.01 -17.86
CA ASN A 121 6.23 5.04 -19.32
C ASN A 121 4.78 5.24 -19.84
N ALA A 122 4.54 5.07 -21.14
CA ALA A 122 3.21 5.20 -21.74
C ALA A 122 2.19 4.19 -21.16
N GLU A 123 2.62 3.00 -20.73
CA GLU A 123 1.73 2.00 -20.11
C GLU A 123 1.26 2.50 -18.74
N PHE A 124 2.16 3.11 -17.96
CA PHE A 124 1.79 3.78 -16.71
C PHE A 124 0.77 4.90 -16.94
N ASP A 125 0.98 5.76 -17.95
CA ASP A 125 0.06 6.87 -18.24
C ASP A 125 -1.33 6.36 -18.68
N LEU A 126 -1.39 5.27 -19.46
CA LEU A 126 -2.64 4.60 -19.83
C LEU A 126 -3.35 4.02 -18.60
N GLY A 127 -2.61 3.30 -17.75
CA GLY A 127 -3.10 2.79 -16.48
C GLY A 127 -3.65 3.92 -15.61
N LEU A 128 -2.89 5.01 -15.46
CA LEU A 128 -3.26 6.17 -14.68
C LEU A 128 -4.58 6.80 -15.15
N ALA A 129 -4.75 6.97 -16.46
CA ALA A 129 -5.99 7.49 -17.02
C ALA A 129 -7.18 6.59 -16.69
N ALA A 130 -7.03 5.27 -16.84
CA ALA A 130 -8.07 4.31 -16.48
C ALA A 130 -8.33 4.27 -14.96
N GLY A 131 -7.28 4.44 -14.15
CA GLY A 131 -7.36 4.47 -12.69
C GLY A 131 -8.15 5.65 -12.15
N ARG A 132 -8.07 6.83 -12.79
CA ARG A 132 -8.86 8.01 -12.40
C ARG A 132 -10.36 7.80 -12.51
N GLU A 133 -10.78 6.88 -13.37
CA GLU A 133 -12.19 6.50 -13.55
C GLU A 133 -12.59 5.32 -12.64
N LEU A 134 -11.63 4.73 -11.92
CA LEU A 134 -11.81 3.57 -11.07
C LEU A 134 -12.13 3.99 -9.63
N GLU A 135 -13.24 3.49 -9.09
CA GLU A 135 -13.55 3.70 -7.68
C GLU A 135 -12.62 2.89 -6.76
N LEU A 136 -12.36 3.42 -5.57
CA LEU A 136 -11.55 2.74 -4.55
C LEU A 136 -12.06 1.32 -4.23
N ASP A 137 -13.38 1.10 -4.23
CA ASP A 137 -13.98 -0.23 -4.02
C ASP A 137 -13.54 -1.22 -5.10
N ALA A 138 -13.60 -0.83 -6.37
CA ALA A 138 -13.16 -1.67 -7.47
C ALA A 138 -11.65 -1.95 -7.44
N ALA A 139 -10.82 -0.97 -7.08
CA ALA A 139 -9.38 -1.16 -6.91
C ALA A 139 -9.06 -2.15 -5.77
N VAL A 140 -9.77 -2.08 -4.66
CA VAL A 140 -9.59 -3.01 -3.54
C VAL A 140 -10.06 -4.42 -3.90
N GLU A 141 -11.16 -4.55 -4.63
CA GLU A 141 -11.62 -5.86 -5.14
C GLU A 141 -10.63 -6.49 -6.11
N GLU A 142 -10.02 -5.71 -7.00
CA GLU A 142 -8.97 -6.19 -7.91
C GLU A 142 -7.80 -6.81 -7.12
N LEU A 143 -7.37 -6.13 -6.06
CA LEU A 143 -6.25 -6.58 -5.21
C LEU A 143 -6.62 -7.78 -4.31
N GLY A 144 -7.90 -7.92 -3.94
CA GLY A 144 -8.39 -9.04 -3.16
C GLY A 144 -8.62 -10.32 -3.97
N ARG A 145 -8.69 -10.22 -5.30
CA ARG A 145 -8.72 -11.38 -6.21
C ARG A 145 -7.27 -11.79 -6.46
N SER A 146 -6.77 -12.78 -5.71
CA SER A 146 -5.46 -13.37 -5.99
C SER A 146 -5.33 -13.69 -7.49
N PRO A 147 -4.25 -13.25 -8.17
CA PRO A 147 -3.97 -13.76 -9.50
C PRO A 147 -3.52 -15.22 -9.35
N ASP A 148 -4.24 -16.14 -9.98
CA ASP A 148 -3.82 -17.54 -10.15
C ASP A 148 -2.49 -17.65 -10.93
#